data_AF-A0A519V1U0-F1
#
_entry.id   AF-A0A519V1U0-F1
#
_cell.length_a   1.000
_cell.length_b   1.000
_cell.length_c   1.000
_cell.angle_alpha   90.00
_cell.angle_beta   90.00
_cell.angle_gamma   90.00
#
_symmetry.space_group_name_H-M   'P 1'
#
loop_
_entity.id
_entity.type
_entity.pdbx_description
1 polymer ?
#
loop_
_entity_poly.entity_id
_entity_poly.type
_entity_poly.pdbx_seq_one_letter_code
_entity_poly.pdbx_strand_id
1 'polypeptide(L)'
;IVGWFSDYATTMAHRLGDRVNHWLVLNEPMAFVGAGHLLGVHAPGRRHLGAFLAAAHHATLAQAEGGRALRAALPAAAQIGTTFSCSYLTPQRPDSARDVAATRRADAVLNRFFVEPTLGLGYPTEELPALRWLLARYQQPGDEARLAFDFDFWGVQNYTREVVRFSPWLPPQWAKLVPARQRGVACTDMDWEVYPESVYHMLKQFSAYENAPPLVVTEAGAAFPDVCQNGRVADHARRAYLQAAIGQTLRAQREGVPVEGFFAWSLTDNFEWAAGYGPRFGLIHIDYETQQRTLKDSGHWYRQFLTAPHLARRN
;
A
#
# COMPACT_ATOMS: atom_id res chain seq x y z
N ILE A 1 -4.44 -17.26 -15.17
CA ILE A 1 -3.98 -15.93 -14.71
C ILE A 1 -2.53 -15.94 -14.24
N VAL A 2 -2.13 -16.82 -13.31
CA VAL A 2 -0.75 -16.87 -12.80
C VAL A 2 0.28 -17.07 -13.93
N GLY A 3 0.09 -18.08 -14.79
CA GLY A 3 0.95 -18.30 -15.96
C GLY A 3 1.02 -17.09 -16.91
N TRP A 4 -0.14 -16.51 -17.25
CA TRP A 4 -0.18 -15.29 -18.10
C TRP A 4 0.59 -14.12 -17.48
N PHE A 5 0.56 -13.98 -16.15
CA PHE A 5 1.31 -12.94 -15.47
C PHE A 5 2.82 -13.23 -15.46
N SER A 6 3.23 -14.49 -15.28
CA SER A 6 4.64 -14.90 -15.41
C SER A 6 5.19 -14.69 -16.82
N ASP A 7 4.39 -14.96 -17.86
CA ASP A 7 4.76 -14.69 -19.26
C ASP A 7 4.95 -13.19 -19.50
N TYR A 8 4.04 -12.37 -18.96
CA TYR A 8 4.14 -10.91 -18.99
C TYR A 8 5.42 -10.43 -18.27
N ALA A 9 5.67 -10.88 -17.04
CA ALA A 9 6.84 -10.52 -16.27
C ALA A 9 8.15 -10.86 -17.01
N THR A 10 8.22 -12.06 -17.59
CA THR A 10 9.37 -12.51 -18.39
C THR A 10 9.57 -11.64 -19.63
N THR A 11 8.49 -11.32 -20.33
CA THR A 11 8.52 -10.44 -21.51
C THR A 11 9.05 -9.05 -21.16
N MET A 12 8.59 -8.49 -20.04
CA MET A 12 9.05 -7.17 -19.57
C MET A 12 10.53 -7.22 -19.16
N ALA A 13 10.95 -8.26 -18.43
CA ALA A 13 12.35 -8.45 -18.03
C ALA A 13 13.28 -8.52 -19.24
N HIS A 14 12.96 -9.31 -20.27
CA HIS A 14 13.78 -9.37 -21.49
C HIS A 14 13.85 -8.03 -22.23
N ARG A 15 12.78 -7.22 -22.17
CA ARG A 15 12.68 -5.98 -22.95
C ARG A 15 13.34 -4.77 -22.28
N LEU A 16 13.34 -4.73 -20.94
CA LEU A 16 13.74 -3.56 -20.15
C LEU A 16 14.80 -3.87 -19.08
N GLY A 17 15.14 -5.15 -18.85
CA GLY A 17 16.11 -5.57 -17.84
C GLY A 17 17.54 -5.09 -18.08
N ASP A 18 17.82 -4.55 -19.27
CA ASP A 18 19.07 -3.88 -19.61
C ASP A 18 19.20 -2.47 -18.99
N ARG A 19 18.09 -1.87 -18.55
CA ARG A 19 18.03 -0.47 -18.06
C ARG A 19 17.28 -0.30 -16.74
N VAL A 20 16.36 -1.20 -16.41
CA VAL A 20 15.56 -1.14 -15.18
C VAL A 20 16.20 -2.02 -14.11
N ASN A 21 16.68 -1.38 -13.05
CA ASN A 21 17.37 -2.04 -11.95
C ASN A 21 16.44 -2.44 -10.79
N HIS A 22 15.27 -1.80 -10.67
CA HIS A 22 14.32 -2.05 -9.59
C HIS A 22 12.95 -2.40 -10.17
N TRP A 23 12.41 -3.52 -9.73
CA TRP A 23 11.17 -4.10 -10.22
C TRP A 23 10.19 -4.28 -9.08
N LEU A 24 8.94 -3.87 -9.29
CA LEU A 24 7.83 -4.11 -8.36
C LEU A 24 6.85 -5.06 -9.03
N VAL A 25 6.63 -6.24 -8.44
CA VAL A 25 5.81 -7.29 -9.06
C VAL A 25 4.35 -6.87 -9.12
N LEU A 26 3.75 -6.53 -7.97
CA LEU A 26 2.37 -6.04 -7.91
C LEU A 26 2.30 -4.73 -7.13
N ASN A 27 1.36 -3.89 -7.55
CA ASN A 27 0.92 -2.73 -6.79
C ASN A 27 -0.37 -3.06 -6.03
N GLU A 28 -0.36 -2.90 -4.70
CA GLU A 28 -1.55 -2.98 -3.84
C GLU A 28 -2.50 -4.17 -4.09
N PRO A 29 -2.06 -5.42 -3.86
CA PRO A 29 -2.91 -6.59 -4.07
C PRO A 29 -4.21 -6.53 -3.29
N MET A 30 -4.19 -6.02 -2.05
CA MET A 30 -5.42 -5.83 -1.26
C MET A 30 -6.37 -4.80 -1.89
N ALA A 31 -5.87 -3.71 -2.46
CA ALA A 31 -6.73 -2.69 -3.03
C ALA A 31 -7.47 -3.22 -4.26
N PHE A 32 -6.78 -3.77 -5.26
CA PHE A 32 -7.45 -4.22 -6.48
C PHE A 32 -8.28 -5.49 -6.29
N VAL A 33 -7.86 -6.40 -5.38
CA VAL A 33 -8.66 -7.60 -5.10
C VAL A 33 -9.82 -7.28 -4.17
N GLY A 34 -9.58 -6.62 -3.03
CA GLY A 34 -10.61 -6.26 -2.05
C GLY A 34 -11.64 -5.30 -2.63
N ALA A 35 -11.20 -4.15 -3.16
CA ALA A 35 -12.11 -3.18 -3.73
C ALA A 35 -12.76 -3.69 -5.03
N GLY A 36 -12.06 -4.48 -5.83
CA GLY A 36 -12.55 -4.96 -7.13
C GLY A 36 -13.47 -6.18 -7.08
N HIS A 37 -13.22 -7.11 -6.15
CA HIS A 37 -13.92 -8.40 -6.10
C HIS A 37 -14.83 -8.60 -4.88
N LEU A 38 -14.64 -7.83 -3.79
CA LEU A 38 -15.48 -7.89 -2.59
C LEU A 38 -16.43 -6.70 -2.47
N LEU A 39 -15.91 -5.47 -2.59
CA LEU A 39 -16.71 -4.25 -2.39
C LEU A 39 -17.35 -3.74 -3.68
N GLY A 40 -16.79 -4.12 -4.84
CA GLY A 40 -17.24 -3.68 -6.16
C GLY A 40 -17.05 -2.18 -6.41
N VAL A 41 -16.06 -1.58 -5.76
CA VAL A 41 -15.70 -0.16 -5.91
C VAL A 41 -14.73 0.03 -7.07
N HIS A 42 -13.74 -0.87 -7.19
CA HIS A 42 -12.79 -0.87 -8.31
C HIS A 42 -13.23 -1.88 -9.39
N ALA A 43 -12.61 -1.83 -10.56
CA ALA A 43 -12.79 -2.85 -11.57
C ALA A 43 -12.40 -4.24 -11.01
N PRO A 44 -13.11 -5.33 -11.35
CA PRO A 44 -14.24 -5.42 -12.29
C PRO A 44 -15.62 -5.15 -11.66
N GLY A 45 -15.71 -4.57 -10.45
CA GLY A 45 -16.97 -4.18 -9.83
C GLY A 45 -17.77 -5.33 -9.21
N ARG A 46 -17.11 -6.44 -8.87
CA ARG A 46 -17.77 -7.62 -8.28
C ARG A 46 -17.99 -7.44 -6.78
N ARG A 47 -19.13 -7.96 -6.31
CA ARG A 47 -19.52 -7.97 -4.89
C ARG A 47 -19.74 -9.39 -4.40
N HIS A 48 -18.67 -10.21 -4.42
CA HIS A 48 -18.80 -11.63 -4.15
C HIS A 48 -17.58 -12.20 -3.40
N LEU A 49 -17.81 -12.72 -2.18
CA LEU A 49 -16.74 -13.26 -1.33
C LEU A 49 -15.93 -14.37 -2.01
N GLY A 50 -16.56 -15.24 -2.78
CA GLY A 50 -15.81 -16.25 -3.54
C GLY A 50 -14.95 -15.67 -4.66
N ALA A 51 -15.42 -14.60 -5.31
CA ALA A 51 -14.61 -13.95 -6.34
C ALA A 51 -13.39 -13.28 -5.71
N PHE A 52 -13.57 -12.67 -4.54
CA PHE A 52 -12.49 -12.13 -3.71
C PHE A 52 -11.48 -13.22 -3.32
N LEU A 53 -11.91 -14.30 -2.68
CA LEU A 53 -11.01 -15.36 -2.22
C LEU A 53 -10.24 -16.03 -3.37
N ALA A 54 -10.90 -16.26 -4.50
CA ALA A 54 -10.26 -16.77 -5.71
C ALA A 54 -9.19 -15.81 -6.23
N ALA A 55 -9.54 -14.53 -6.38
CA ALA A 55 -8.61 -13.52 -6.89
C ALA A 55 -7.45 -13.27 -5.90
N ALA A 56 -7.72 -13.29 -4.60
CA ALA A 56 -6.73 -13.06 -3.55
C ALA A 56 -5.68 -14.17 -3.54
N HIS A 57 -6.12 -15.44 -3.61
CA HIS A 57 -5.19 -16.56 -3.69
C HIS A 57 -4.33 -16.50 -4.96
N HIS A 58 -4.95 -16.29 -6.13
CA HIS A 58 -4.20 -16.20 -7.38
C HIS A 58 -3.28 -14.97 -7.46
N ALA A 59 -3.65 -13.84 -6.84
CA ALA A 59 -2.77 -12.67 -6.74
C ALA A 59 -1.57 -12.95 -5.83
N THR A 60 -1.75 -13.71 -4.75
CA THR A 60 -0.64 -14.16 -3.88
C THR A 60 0.33 -15.05 -4.66
N LEU A 61 -0.20 -16.01 -5.44
CA LEU A 61 0.62 -16.84 -6.33
C LEU A 61 1.30 -16.02 -7.42
N ALA A 62 0.58 -15.09 -8.06
CA ALA A 62 1.14 -14.24 -9.12
C ALA A 62 2.28 -13.35 -8.59
N GLN A 63 2.21 -12.89 -7.35
CA GLN A 63 3.28 -12.14 -6.71
C GLN A 63 4.57 -12.97 -6.62
N ALA A 64 4.49 -14.19 -6.10
CA ALA A 64 5.65 -15.07 -5.97
C ALA A 64 6.17 -15.57 -7.34
N GLU A 65 5.28 -16.03 -8.21
CA GLU A 65 5.66 -16.54 -9.53
C GLU A 65 6.13 -15.46 -10.50
N GLY A 66 5.61 -14.24 -10.37
CA GLY A 66 6.14 -13.07 -11.06
C GLY A 66 7.54 -12.73 -10.58
N GLY A 67 7.77 -12.75 -9.26
CA GLY A 67 9.11 -12.59 -8.68
C GLY A 67 10.10 -13.63 -9.20
N ARG A 68 9.72 -14.91 -9.24
CA ARG A 68 10.55 -16.00 -9.79
C ARG A 68 10.83 -15.81 -11.28
N ALA A 69 9.82 -15.45 -12.06
CA ALA A 69 9.97 -15.18 -13.49
C ALA A 69 10.96 -14.03 -13.75
N LEU A 70 10.84 -12.93 -13.00
CA LEU A 70 11.79 -11.82 -13.05
C LEU A 70 13.19 -12.27 -12.65
N ARG A 71 13.33 -12.99 -11.53
CA ARG A 71 14.64 -13.46 -11.03
C ARG A 71 15.35 -14.36 -12.04
N ALA A 72 14.62 -15.20 -12.76
CA ALA A 72 15.17 -16.09 -13.77
C ALA A 72 15.66 -15.34 -15.03
N ALA A 73 15.02 -14.22 -15.38
CA ALA A 73 15.29 -13.49 -16.63
C ALA A 73 16.21 -12.27 -16.45
N LEU A 74 16.35 -11.75 -15.24
CA LEU A 74 17.11 -10.53 -14.95
C LEU A 74 18.54 -10.81 -14.47
N PRO A 75 19.47 -9.85 -14.65
CA PRO A 75 20.79 -9.93 -14.03
C PRO A 75 20.69 -10.04 -12.50
N ALA A 76 21.68 -10.68 -11.87
CA ALA A 76 21.72 -10.87 -10.42
C ALA A 76 21.69 -9.55 -9.61
N ALA A 77 22.15 -8.44 -10.22
CA ALA A 77 22.12 -7.12 -9.60
C ALA A 77 20.73 -6.47 -9.56
N ALA A 78 19.75 -6.98 -10.33
CA ALA A 78 18.41 -6.44 -10.33
C ALA A 78 17.71 -6.68 -8.98
N GLN A 79 17.08 -5.62 -8.47
CA GLN A 79 16.30 -5.62 -7.24
C GLN A 79 14.83 -5.90 -7.56
N ILE A 80 14.26 -6.93 -6.95
CA ILE A 80 12.89 -7.39 -7.16
C ILE A 80 12.14 -7.25 -5.84
N GLY A 81 11.19 -6.32 -5.80
CA GLY A 81 10.30 -6.08 -4.68
C GLY A 81 8.83 -6.27 -5.06
N THR A 82 7.96 -6.00 -4.10
CA THR A 82 6.50 -5.89 -4.28
C THR A 82 5.96 -4.83 -3.33
N THR A 83 4.71 -4.37 -3.51
CA THR A 83 4.14 -3.34 -2.62
C THR A 83 2.85 -3.80 -1.94
N PHE A 84 2.60 -3.22 -0.76
CA PHE A 84 1.45 -3.51 0.06
C PHE A 84 0.75 -2.20 0.47
N SER A 85 -0.52 -2.08 0.08
CA SER A 85 -1.44 -1.12 0.67
C SER A 85 -1.73 -1.54 2.10
N CYS A 86 -1.49 -0.66 3.07
CA CYS A 86 -1.63 -0.98 4.47
C CYS A 86 -2.03 0.25 5.29
N SER A 87 -2.66 -0.01 6.44
CA SER A 87 -3.12 1.02 7.36
C SER A 87 -2.76 0.64 8.79
N TYR A 88 -2.37 1.62 9.62
CA TYR A 88 -2.25 1.37 11.05
C TYR A 88 -3.64 1.20 11.65
N LEU A 89 -3.93 0.02 12.19
CA LEU A 89 -5.24 -0.32 12.74
C LEU A 89 -5.26 -0.11 14.25
N THR A 90 -6.23 0.66 14.76
CA THR A 90 -6.44 0.86 16.20
C THR A 90 -7.86 0.51 16.63
N PRO A 91 -8.05 -0.03 17.85
CA PRO A 91 -9.38 -0.27 18.39
C PRO A 91 -10.07 1.05 18.73
N GLN A 92 -11.38 1.16 18.47
CA GLN A 92 -12.21 2.30 18.87
C GLN A 92 -12.17 2.49 20.40
N ARG A 93 -12.21 1.39 21.15
CA ARG A 93 -12.04 1.35 22.61
C ARG A 93 -10.85 0.46 22.96
N PRO A 94 -9.68 1.03 23.30
CA PRO A 94 -8.47 0.27 23.61
C PRO A 94 -8.61 -0.68 24.82
N ASP A 95 -9.49 -0.33 25.76
CA ASP A 95 -9.84 -1.13 26.95
C ASP A 95 -10.85 -2.25 26.66
N SER A 96 -11.46 -2.27 25.47
CA SER A 96 -12.41 -3.31 25.08
C SER A 96 -11.70 -4.49 24.42
N ALA A 97 -11.65 -5.63 25.12
CA ALA A 97 -11.11 -6.88 24.57
C ALA A 97 -11.76 -7.30 23.24
N ARG A 98 -13.05 -6.98 23.03
CA ARG A 98 -13.75 -7.26 21.77
C ARG A 98 -13.25 -6.40 20.62
N ASP A 99 -13.04 -5.10 20.85
CA ASP A 99 -12.53 -4.18 19.82
C ASP A 99 -11.06 -4.49 19.51
N VAL A 100 -10.26 -4.83 20.52
CA VAL A 100 -8.87 -5.30 20.33
C VAL A 100 -8.82 -6.56 19.46
N ALA A 101 -9.64 -7.58 19.78
CA ALA A 101 -9.68 -8.81 18.99
C ALA A 101 -10.21 -8.57 17.56
N ALA A 102 -11.18 -7.65 17.39
CA ALA A 102 -11.67 -7.25 16.07
C ALA A 102 -10.60 -6.54 15.24
N THR A 103 -9.79 -5.70 15.90
CA THR A 103 -8.65 -4.99 15.28
C THR A 103 -7.62 -5.99 14.77
N ARG A 104 -7.25 -7.01 15.57
CA ARG A 104 -6.31 -8.08 15.15
C ARG A 104 -6.83 -8.87 13.95
N ARG A 105 -8.12 -9.20 13.91
CA ARG A 105 -8.74 -9.86 12.74
C ARG A 105 -8.77 -8.97 11.50
N ALA A 106 -9.01 -7.69 11.67
CA ALA A 106 -8.99 -6.73 10.57
C ALA A 106 -7.55 -6.56 10.04
N ASP A 107 -6.54 -6.53 10.91
CA ASP A 107 -5.13 -6.47 10.55
C ASP A 107 -4.65 -7.73 9.81
N ALA A 108 -5.05 -8.91 10.30
CA ALA A 108 -4.83 -10.19 9.62
C ALA A 108 -5.33 -10.16 8.17
N VAL A 109 -6.51 -9.59 7.92
CA VAL A 109 -7.05 -9.47 6.57
C VAL A 109 -6.37 -8.36 5.79
N LEU A 110 -6.37 -7.11 6.28
CA LEU A 110 -5.98 -5.93 5.49
C LEU A 110 -4.48 -5.82 5.26
N ASN A 111 -3.66 -6.15 6.25
CA ASN A 111 -2.22 -5.92 6.21
C ASN A 111 -1.44 -7.21 5.99
N ARG A 112 -1.77 -8.28 6.73
CA ARG A 112 -0.94 -9.49 6.79
C ARG A 112 -1.23 -10.50 5.69
N PHE A 113 -2.45 -10.51 5.15
CA PHE A 113 -2.93 -11.51 4.19
C PHE A 113 -2.03 -11.72 2.97
N PHE A 114 -1.44 -10.64 2.44
CA PHE A 114 -0.53 -10.72 1.28
C PHE A 114 0.95 -10.69 1.65
N VAL A 115 1.29 -10.40 2.91
CA VAL A 115 2.66 -10.30 3.41
C VAL A 115 3.14 -11.66 3.90
N GLU A 116 2.42 -12.30 4.83
CA GLU A 116 2.84 -13.56 5.46
C GLU A 116 3.08 -14.71 4.48
N PRO A 117 2.28 -14.88 3.40
CA PRO A 117 2.58 -15.92 2.42
C PRO A 117 3.93 -15.73 1.72
N THR A 118 4.38 -14.48 1.51
CA THR A 118 5.68 -14.22 0.88
C THR A 118 6.86 -14.66 1.73
N LEU A 119 6.67 -14.69 3.05
CA LEU A 119 7.64 -15.17 4.04
C LEU A 119 7.57 -16.69 4.28
N GLY A 120 6.67 -17.40 3.60
CA GLY A 120 6.43 -18.82 3.85
C GLY A 120 5.70 -19.13 5.17
N LEU A 121 5.10 -18.11 5.81
CA LEU A 121 4.29 -18.29 7.03
C LEU A 121 2.86 -18.79 6.73
N GLY A 122 2.50 -18.89 5.45
CA GLY A 122 1.13 -19.18 5.02
C GLY A 122 0.19 -18.00 5.25
N TYR A 123 -1.11 -18.28 5.28
CA TYR A 123 -2.13 -17.25 5.54
C TYR A 123 -2.35 -17.02 7.06
N PRO A 124 -2.73 -15.80 7.49
CA PRO A 124 -2.92 -15.42 8.89
C PRO A 124 -4.18 -16.07 9.49
N THR A 125 -4.07 -17.35 9.81
CA THR A 125 -5.18 -18.22 10.23
C THR A 125 -5.32 -18.33 11.75
N GLU A 126 -4.41 -17.73 12.52
CA GLU A 126 -4.50 -17.69 13.99
C GLU A 126 -5.64 -16.78 14.44
N GLU A 127 -5.68 -15.55 13.94
CA GLU A 127 -6.72 -14.57 14.26
C GLU A 127 -8.04 -14.87 13.53
N LEU A 128 -7.94 -15.44 12.33
CA LEU A 128 -9.08 -15.78 11.49
C LEU A 128 -9.01 -17.24 11.01
N PRO A 129 -9.27 -18.23 11.89
CA PRO A 129 -9.24 -19.65 11.53
C PRO A 129 -10.14 -20.02 10.36
N ALA A 130 -11.17 -19.20 10.13
CA ALA A 130 -12.07 -19.37 9.01
C ALA A 130 -11.38 -19.26 7.63
N LEU A 131 -10.24 -18.58 7.54
CA LEU A 131 -9.48 -18.48 6.29
C LEU A 131 -9.06 -19.85 5.75
N ARG A 132 -8.76 -20.82 6.62
CA ARG A 132 -8.37 -22.18 6.19
C ARG A 132 -9.42 -22.81 5.29
N TRP A 133 -10.66 -22.87 5.74
CA TRP A 133 -11.74 -23.49 4.97
C TRP A 133 -12.24 -22.60 3.84
N LEU A 134 -12.19 -21.27 3.98
CA LEU A 134 -12.57 -20.33 2.94
C LEU A 134 -11.64 -20.42 1.71
N LEU A 135 -10.35 -20.62 1.93
CA LEU A 135 -9.33 -20.72 0.87
C LEU A 135 -9.14 -22.15 0.33
N ALA A 136 -9.53 -23.18 1.09
CA ALA A 136 -9.34 -24.59 0.71
C ALA A 136 -9.86 -24.95 -0.69
N ARG A 137 -10.93 -24.30 -1.17
CA ARG A 137 -11.48 -24.55 -2.52
C ARG A 137 -10.69 -23.90 -3.67
N TYR A 138 -9.77 -23.00 -3.35
CA TYR A 138 -8.99 -22.23 -4.31
C TYR A 138 -7.53 -22.62 -4.33
N GLN A 139 -7.02 -23.12 -3.21
CA GLN A 139 -5.66 -23.58 -3.06
C GLN A 139 -5.52 -25.00 -3.59
N GLN A 140 -4.61 -25.19 -4.56
CA GLN A 140 -4.26 -26.51 -5.06
C GLN A 140 -3.15 -27.14 -4.22
N PRO A 141 -3.03 -28.48 -4.22
CA PRO A 141 -1.87 -29.15 -3.61
C PRO A 141 -0.55 -28.58 -4.16
N GLY A 142 0.34 -28.18 -3.25
CA GLY A 142 1.64 -27.58 -3.59
C GLY A 142 1.65 -26.06 -3.68
N ASP A 143 0.49 -25.39 -3.73
CA ASP A 143 0.46 -23.92 -3.80
C ASP A 143 1.07 -23.27 -2.56
N GLU A 144 0.94 -23.87 -1.38
CA GLU A 144 1.51 -23.34 -0.13
C GLU A 144 3.02 -23.09 -0.23
N ALA A 145 3.76 -24.04 -0.80
CA ALA A 145 5.20 -23.93 -1.02
C ALA A 145 5.55 -22.88 -2.09
N ARG A 146 4.58 -22.53 -2.96
CA ARG A 146 4.76 -21.59 -4.07
C ARG A 146 4.43 -20.15 -3.69
N LEU A 147 3.83 -19.89 -2.53
CA LEU A 147 3.49 -18.53 -2.09
C LEU A 147 4.72 -17.74 -1.61
N ALA A 148 5.77 -18.43 -1.15
CA ALA A 148 6.97 -17.80 -0.63
C ALA A 148 7.91 -17.33 -1.76
N PHE A 149 8.43 -16.12 -1.65
CA PHE A 149 9.47 -15.61 -2.55
C PHE A 149 10.31 -14.57 -1.81
N ASP A 150 11.62 -14.72 -1.88
CA ASP A 150 12.59 -13.84 -1.25
C ASP A 150 12.70 -12.54 -2.07
N PHE A 151 11.86 -11.57 -1.73
CA PHE A 151 11.93 -10.21 -2.27
C PHE A 151 13.16 -9.47 -1.73
N ASP A 152 13.82 -8.68 -2.58
CA ASP A 152 14.95 -7.85 -2.17
C ASP A 152 14.51 -6.64 -1.32
N PHE A 153 13.26 -6.18 -1.49
CA PHE A 153 12.66 -5.12 -0.69
C PHE A 153 11.12 -5.18 -0.71
N TRP A 154 10.49 -4.56 0.29
CA TRP A 154 9.04 -4.35 0.32
C TRP A 154 8.68 -2.86 0.21
N GLY A 155 7.71 -2.58 -0.65
CA GLY A 155 7.04 -1.29 -0.73
C GLY A 155 5.92 -1.18 0.29
N VAL A 156 6.00 -0.20 1.17
CA VAL A 156 4.93 0.19 2.10
C VAL A 156 4.15 1.33 1.47
N GLN A 157 2.84 1.13 1.31
CA GLN A 157 1.92 2.15 0.82
C GLN A 157 0.91 2.47 1.92
N ASN A 158 0.99 3.67 2.47
CA ASN A 158 0.24 4.04 3.66
C ASN A 158 -0.21 5.49 3.58
N TYR A 159 -1.51 5.69 3.73
CA TYR A 159 -2.17 6.98 3.58
C TYR A 159 -2.83 7.46 4.87
N THR A 160 -3.41 6.54 5.65
CA THR A 160 -4.25 6.82 6.82
C THR A 160 -4.08 5.76 7.88
N ARG A 161 -4.61 6.01 9.09
CA ARG A 161 -4.95 4.96 10.04
C ARG A 161 -6.39 4.52 9.84
N GLU A 162 -6.71 3.34 10.33
CA GLU A 162 -8.07 2.80 10.39
C GLU A 162 -8.47 2.51 11.83
N VAL A 163 -9.68 2.93 12.20
CA VAL A 163 -10.21 2.68 13.55
C VAL A 163 -11.26 1.56 13.47
N VAL A 164 -11.08 0.52 14.27
CA VAL A 164 -11.87 -0.71 14.22
C VAL A 164 -12.71 -0.87 15.47
N ARG A 165 -13.96 -1.27 15.33
CA ARG A 165 -14.80 -1.74 16.44
C ARG A 165 -15.33 -3.14 16.17
N PHE A 166 -15.65 -3.86 17.24
CA PHE A 166 -16.36 -5.12 17.12
C PHE A 166 -17.74 -4.93 16.48
N SER A 167 -18.11 -5.84 15.59
CA SER A 167 -19.45 -5.90 15.00
C SER A 167 -19.93 -7.36 14.93
N PRO A 168 -21.01 -7.73 15.64
CA PRO A 168 -21.53 -9.09 15.58
C PRO A 168 -22.19 -9.44 14.24
N TRP A 169 -22.51 -8.42 13.42
CA TRP A 169 -23.23 -8.55 12.16
C TRP A 169 -22.35 -8.86 10.94
N LEU A 170 -21.03 -8.89 11.12
CA LEU A 170 -20.06 -9.11 10.03
C LEU A 170 -19.16 -10.35 10.27
N PRO A 171 -19.72 -11.56 10.47
CA PRO A 171 -18.91 -12.78 10.55
C PRO A 171 -18.24 -13.09 9.19
N PRO A 172 -17.08 -13.76 9.17
CA PRO A 172 -16.29 -14.21 10.32
C PRO A 172 -15.31 -13.16 10.86
N GLN A 173 -15.26 -11.96 10.27
CA GLN A 173 -14.28 -10.94 10.67
C GLN A 173 -14.65 -10.27 12.01
N TRP A 174 -15.95 -10.14 12.29
CA TRP A 174 -16.54 -9.46 13.44
C TRP A 174 -15.97 -8.08 13.70
N ALA A 175 -15.61 -7.37 12.63
CA ALA A 175 -14.94 -6.08 12.68
C ALA A 175 -15.66 -5.10 11.76
N LYS A 176 -15.69 -3.83 12.15
CA LYS A 176 -16.23 -2.74 11.34
C LYS A 176 -15.31 -1.53 11.49
N LEU A 177 -14.95 -0.92 10.36
CA LEU A 177 -14.24 0.36 10.33
C LEU A 177 -15.16 1.49 10.80
N VAL A 178 -14.59 2.42 11.57
CA VAL A 178 -15.25 3.63 12.06
C VAL A 178 -14.71 4.80 11.25
N PRO A 179 -15.48 5.32 10.26
CA PRO A 179 -15.01 6.35 9.35
C PRO A 179 -14.47 7.59 10.06
N ALA A 180 -13.45 8.22 9.49
CA ALA A 180 -12.81 9.40 10.06
C ALA A 180 -13.81 10.54 10.33
N ARG A 181 -14.74 10.80 9.41
CA ARG A 181 -15.82 11.79 9.60
C ARG A 181 -16.68 11.52 10.84
N GLN A 182 -17.01 10.25 11.13
CA GLN A 182 -17.80 9.88 12.32
C GLN A 182 -17.03 10.07 13.63
N ARG A 183 -15.69 10.13 13.54
CA ARG A 183 -14.80 10.37 14.68
C ARG A 183 -14.51 11.86 14.91
N GLY A 184 -14.94 12.75 14.00
CA GLY A 184 -14.71 14.19 14.12
C GLY A 184 -13.24 14.60 14.01
N VAL A 185 -12.43 13.80 13.31
CA VAL A 185 -11.00 14.08 13.09
C VAL A 185 -10.76 14.78 11.76
N ALA A 186 -9.59 15.42 11.59
CA ALA A 186 -9.20 16.04 10.33
C ALA A 186 -9.17 15.00 9.20
N CYS A 187 -9.77 15.35 8.06
CA CYS A 187 -9.90 14.45 6.91
C CYS A 187 -9.35 15.09 5.62
N THR A 188 -8.88 14.23 4.74
CA THR A 188 -8.58 14.53 3.33
C THR A 188 -9.87 14.60 2.50
N ASP A 189 -9.77 14.96 1.22
CA ASP A 189 -10.89 14.89 0.26
C ASP A 189 -11.34 13.44 -0.02
N MET A 190 -10.55 12.45 0.39
CA MET A 190 -10.89 11.03 0.31
C MET A 190 -11.64 10.53 1.56
N ASP A 191 -12.00 11.42 2.48
CA ASP A 191 -12.56 11.10 3.79
C ASP A 191 -11.64 10.25 4.68
N TRP A 192 -10.35 10.21 4.34
CA TRP A 192 -9.32 9.55 5.13
C TRP A 192 -8.79 10.47 6.21
N GLU A 193 -8.47 9.91 7.37
CA GLU A 193 -7.89 10.70 8.45
C GLU A 193 -6.50 11.19 8.08
N VAL A 194 -6.22 12.46 8.40
CA VAL A 194 -4.87 13.00 8.31
C VAL A 194 -4.06 12.49 9.52
N TYR A 195 -3.38 11.35 9.36
CA TYR A 195 -2.62 10.68 10.43
C TYR A 195 -1.23 10.19 9.94
N PRO A 196 -0.25 11.09 9.74
CA PRO A 196 1.07 10.74 9.20
C PRO A 196 1.86 9.75 10.08
N GLU A 197 1.57 9.66 11.38
CA GLU A 197 2.12 8.66 12.31
C GLU A 197 1.81 7.22 11.86
N SER A 198 0.78 7.00 11.04
CA SER A 198 0.46 5.70 10.46
C SER A 198 1.66 5.10 9.71
N VAL A 199 2.43 5.93 9.00
CA VAL A 199 3.63 5.49 8.26
C VAL A 199 4.67 4.89 9.22
N TYR A 200 4.95 5.56 10.33
CA TYR A 200 5.89 5.05 11.35
C TYR A 200 5.42 3.69 11.90
N HIS A 201 4.15 3.58 12.25
CA HIS A 201 3.60 2.33 12.80
C HIS A 201 3.66 1.18 11.80
N MET A 202 3.34 1.44 10.52
CA MET A 202 3.41 0.40 9.49
C MET A 202 4.84 -0.04 9.19
N LEU A 203 5.79 0.90 9.14
CA LEU A 203 7.21 0.57 9.00
C LEU A 203 7.69 -0.31 10.17
N LYS A 204 7.32 0.00 11.41
CA LYS A 204 7.65 -0.83 12.58
C LYS A 204 6.99 -2.21 12.52
N GLN A 205 5.73 -2.29 12.10
CA GLN A 205 5.00 -3.55 12.00
C GLN A 205 5.63 -4.47 10.93
N PHE A 206 5.93 -3.94 9.75
CA PHE A 206 6.45 -4.73 8.64
C PHE A 206 7.90 -5.17 8.88
N SER A 207 8.72 -4.33 9.51
CA SER A 207 10.09 -4.69 9.89
C SER A 207 10.19 -5.62 11.10
N ALA A 208 9.09 -5.92 11.78
CA ALA A 208 9.09 -6.82 12.93
C ALA A 208 9.13 -8.31 12.55
N TYR A 209 8.88 -8.66 11.29
CA TYR A 209 9.07 -10.02 10.82
C TYR A 209 10.56 -10.37 10.76
N GLU A 210 10.94 -11.55 11.25
CA GLU A 210 12.34 -11.99 11.34
C GLU A 210 13.07 -11.94 9.98
N ASN A 211 12.38 -12.32 8.90
CA ASN A 211 12.91 -12.33 7.53
C ASN A 211 12.36 -11.16 6.68
N ALA A 212 11.95 -10.04 7.30
CA ALA A 212 11.53 -8.87 6.54
C ALA A 212 12.71 -8.31 5.71
N PRO A 213 12.54 -8.08 4.40
CA PRO A 213 13.54 -7.35 3.62
C PRO A 213 13.50 -5.84 3.96
N PRO A 214 14.49 -5.06 3.48
CA PRO A 214 14.44 -3.62 3.56
C PRO A 214 13.12 -3.03 3.02
N LEU A 215 12.70 -1.91 3.60
CA LEU A 215 11.45 -1.24 3.30
C LEU A 215 11.69 0.02 2.46
N VAL A 216 10.75 0.32 1.58
CA VAL A 216 10.65 1.60 0.87
C VAL A 216 9.23 2.11 1.03
N VAL A 217 9.04 3.37 1.43
CA VAL A 217 7.70 3.98 1.36
C VAL A 217 7.43 4.28 -0.11
N THR A 218 6.79 3.35 -0.82
CA THR A 218 6.56 3.46 -2.28
C THR A 218 5.41 4.38 -2.62
N GLU A 219 4.47 4.58 -1.69
CA GLU A 219 3.43 5.60 -1.81
C GLU A 219 3.03 6.13 -0.43
N ALA A 220 3.02 7.45 -0.31
CA ALA A 220 2.37 8.17 0.77
C ALA A 220 1.99 9.57 0.28
N GLY A 221 0.78 10.01 0.59
CA GLY A 221 0.25 11.27 0.10
C GLY A 221 -1.09 11.62 0.75
N ALA A 222 -1.66 12.75 0.38
CA ALA A 222 -2.97 13.17 0.87
C ALA A 222 -3.65 14.05 -0.17
N ALA A 223 -4.92 13.79 -0.48
CA ALA A 223 -5.72 14.67 -1.32
C ALA A 223 -6.32 15.82 -0.50
N PHE A 224 -6.14 17.04 -0.98
CA PHE A 224 -6.76 18.24 -0.44
C PHE A 224 -7.28 19.11 -1.58
N PRO A 225 -8.23 20.02 -1.29
CA PRO A 225 -8.74 20.93 -2.30
C PRO A 225 -7.62 21.86 -2.77
N ASP A 226 -7.36 21.85 -4.07
CA ASP A 226 -6.39 22.72 -4.71
C ASP A 226 -7.11 23.79 -5.54
N VAL A 227 -6.67 25.04 -5.41
CA VAL A 227 -7.16 26.15 -6.24
C VAL A 227 -5.97 26.76 -6.95
N CYS A 228 -6.00 26.78 -8.28
CA CYS A 228 -5.02 27.49 -9.10
C CYS A 228 -5.44 28.96 -9.25
N GLN A 229 -4.66 29.87 -8.69
CA GLN A 229 -4.87 31.32 -8.80
C GLN A 229 -3.61 31.97 -9.33
N ASN A 230 -3.72 32.69 -10.45
CA ASN A 230 -2.61 33.40 -11.10
C ASN A 230 -1.36 32.51 -11.33
N GLY A 231 -1.58 31.26 -11.77
CA GLY A 231 -0.49 30.31 -12.05
C GLY A 231 0.19 29.72 -10.80
N ARG A 232 -0.41 29.85 -9.62
CA ARG A 232 0.08 29.27 -8.37
C ARG A 232 -0.99 28.40 -7.70
N VAL A 233 -0.57 27.31 -7.08
CA VAL A 233 -1.41 26.43 -6.27
C VAL A 233 -0.81 26.36 -4.86
N ALA A 234 -1.46 27.03 -3.91
CA ALA A 234 -1.00 27.14 -2.52
C ALA A 234 -1.57 26.01 -1.65
N ASP A 235 -0.92 24.84 -1.67
CA ASP A 235 -1.38 23.60 -1.03
C ASP A 235 -0.66 23.30 0.30
N HIS A 236 -0.77 24.23 1.24
CA HIS A 236 -0.07 24.16 2.53
C HIS A 236 -0.37 22.89 3.35
N ALA A 237 -1.61 22.39 3.29
CA ALA A 237 -2.00 21.16 3.99
C ALA A 237 -1.26 19.93 3.44
N ARG A 238 -1.13 19.81 2.11
CA ARG A 238 -0.38 18.74 1.46
C ARG A 238 1.08 18.79 1.83
N ARG A 239 1.69 19.98 1.78
CA ARG A 239 3.07 20.20 2.21
C ARG A 239 3.28 19.76 3.66
N ALA A 240 2.39 20.16 4.58
CA ALA A 240 2.49 19.81 5.99
C ALA A 240 2.38 18.28 6.21
N TYR A 241 1.46 17.61 5.50
CA TYR A 241 1.33 16.15 5.54
C TYR A 241 2.63 15.46 5.08
N LEU A 242 3.18 15.85 3.93
CA LEU A 242 4.41 15.25 3.40
C LEU A 242 5.61 15.47 4.33
N GLN A 243 5.75 16.67 4.89
CA GLN A 243 6.77 16.97 5.90
C GLN A 243 6.66 16.02 7.11
N ALA A 244 5.44 15.82 7.62
CA ALA A 244 5.20 14.94 8.75
C ALA A 244 5.46 13.47 8.40
N ALA A 245 4.95 12.97 7.27
CA ALA A 245 5.13 11.58 6.84
C ALA A 245 6.61 11.22 6.60
N ILE A 246 7.38 12.12 5.98
CA ILE A 246 8.84 11.96 5.82
C ILE A 246 9.53 12.00 7.18
N GLY A 247 9.09 12.88 8.09
CA GLY A 247 9.58 12.92 9.47
C GLY A 247 9.35 11.61 10.23
N GLN A 248 8.18 10.97 10.06
CA GLN A 248 7.84 9.68 10.65
C GLN A 248 8.66 8.53 10.05
N THR A 249 8.95 8.59 8.75
CA THR A 249 9.88 7.67 8.06
C THR A 249 11.29 7.80 8.64
N LEU A 250 11.80 9.03 8.77
CA LEU A 250 13.11 9.31 9.35
C LEU A 250 13.19 8.87 10.82
N ARG A 251 12.10 9.02 11.57
CA ARG A 251 12.01 8.51 12.95
C ARG A 251 12.18 6.99 12.97
N ALA A 252 11.43 6.24 12.17
CA ALA A 252 11.55 4.79 12.07
C ALA A 252 12.99 4.38 11.69
N GLN A 253 13.58 5.06 10.71
CA GLN A 253 14.97 4.82 10.28
C GLN A 253 15.97 5.02 11.43
N ARG A 254 15.83 6.10 12.20
CA ARG A 254 16.71 6.40 13.37
C ARG A 254 16.55 5.38 14.50
N GLU A 255 15.41 4.71 14.58
CA GLU A 255 15.14 3.64 15.52
C GLU A 255 15.52 2.25 14.98
N GLY A 256 16.27 2.19 13.87
CA GLY A 256 16.86 0.95 13.34
C GLY A 256 16.00 0.20 12.33
N VAL A 257 14.85 0.75 11.90
CA VAL A 257 14.09 0.14 10.79
C VAL A 257 14.88 0.31 9.48
N PRO A 258 15.12 -0.76 8.70
CA PRO A 258 15.83 -0.68 7.43
C PRO A 258 14.92 -0.07 6.35
N VAL A 259 14.73 1.26 6.38
CA VAL A 259 13.96 1.99 5.37
C VAL A 259 14.89 2.83 4.50
N GLU A 260 14.77 2.65 3.17
CA GLU A 260 15.74 3.14 2.20
C GLU A 260 15.22 4.27 1.30
N GLY A 261 13.91 4.52 1.30
CA GLY A 261 13.34 5.53 0.42
C GLY A 261 11.93 5.97 0.79
N PHE A 262 11.52 7.09 0.19
CA PHE A 262 10.18 7.65 0.29
C PHE A 262 9.76 8.26 -1.05
N PHE A 263 8.64 7.79 -1.58
CA PHE A 263 8.02 8.27 -2.81
C PHE A 263 6.70 8.95 -2.45
N ALA A 264 6.62 10.25 -2.75
CA ALA A 264 5.39 11.02 -2.60
C ALA A 264 4.38 10.57 -3.67
N TRP A 265 3.21 10.10 -3.23
CA TRP A 265 2.08 9.93 -4.13
C TRP A 265 1.34 11.29 -4.24
N SER A 266 1.36 11.96 -5.39
CA SER A 266 1.91 11.55 -6.69
C SER A 266 2.74 12.65 -7.33
N LEU A 267 3.41 12.35 -8.45
CA LEU A 267 4.10 13.39 -9.22
C LEU A 267 3.10 14.42 -9.76
N THR A 268 2.01 13.97 -10.38
CA THR A 268 0.99 14.82 -10.97
C THR A 268 -0.41 14.44 -10.49
N ASP A 269 -1.32 15.41 -10.50
CA ASP A 269 -2.75 15.11 -10.47
C ASP A 269 -3.08 14.10 -11.58
N ASN A 270 -3.95 13.15 -11.27
CA ASN A 270 -4.26 12.03 -12.15
C ASN A 270 -5.69 11.52 -11.90
N PHE A 271 -6.05 10.45 -12.59
CA PHE A 271 -7.33 9.78 -12.44
C PHE A 271 -7.30 8.90 -11.18
N GLU A 272 -7.95 9.35 -10.10
CA GLU A 272 -8.02 8.66 -8.80
C GLU A 272 -9.13 7.59 -8.81
N TRP A 273 -8.96 6.59 -9.68
CA TRP A 273 -9.80 5.40 -9.74
C TRP A 273 -11.31 5.71 -9.76
N ALA A 274 -12.08 5.13 -8.84
CA ALA A 274 -13.52 5.33 -8.76
C ALA A 274 -13.93 6.78 -8.38
N ALA A 275 -13.01 7.58 -7.82
CA ALA A 275 -13.24 8.97 -7.47
C ALA A 275 -12.99 9.94 -8.64
N GLY A 276 -12.47 9.44 -9.77
CA GLY A 276 -12.24 10.22 -10.97
C GLY A 276 -11.18 11.30 -10.76
N TYR A 277 -11.41 12.48 -11.34
CA TYR A 277 -10.45 13.58 -11.33
C TYR A 277 -10.63 14.58 -10.18
N GLY A 278 -11.57 14.30 -9.27
CA GLY A 278 -11.90 15.19 -8.15
C GLY A 278 -10.75 15.28 -7.13
N PRO A 279 -10.40 14.17 -6.47
CA PRO A 279 -9.26 14.13 -5.56
C PRO A 279 -7.95 14.36 -6.31
N ARG A 280 -7.09 15.20 -5.74
CA ARG A 280 -5.80 15.56 -6.33
C ARG A 280 -4.68 15.22 -5.36
N PHE A 281 -3.80 14.29 -5.74
CA PHE A 281 -2.64 13.87 -4.94
C PHE A 281 -1.33 14.56 -5.36
N GLY A 282 -1.27 15.11 -6.57
CA GLY A 282 -0.03 15.49 -7.22
C GLY A 282 0.76 16.59 -6.54
N LEU A 283 2.08 16.55 -6.66
CA LEU A 283 2.96 17.71 -6.46
C LEU A 283 2.84 18.73 -7.60
N ILE A 284 2.34 18.29 -8.76
CA ILE A 284 2.09 19.09 -9.96
C ILE A 284 0.59 19.08 -10.23
N HIS A 285 -0.01 20.27 -10.24
CA HIS A 285 -1.38 20.47 -10.68
C HIS A 285 -1.49 20.26 -12.18
N ILE A 286 -2.55 19.55 -12.61
CA ILE A 286 -2.93 19.44 -14.02
C ILE A 286 -4.28 20.13 -14.23
N ASP A 287 -4.29 21.11 -15.11
CA ASP A 287 -5.51 21.53 -15.79
C ASP A 287 -5.89 20.44 -16.81
N TYR A 288 -7.01 19.77 -16.58
CA TYR A 288 -7.40 18.62 -17.41
C TYR A 288 -7.92 19.03 -18.80
N GLU A 289 -8.39 20.26 -18.97
CA GLU A 289 -8.85 20.77 -20.28
C GLU A 289 -7.66 21.16 -21.15
N THR A 290 -6.73 21.94 -20.60
CA THR A 290 -5.60 22.50 -21.36
C THR A 290 -4.34 21.66 -21.29
N GLN A 291 -4.29 20.67 -20.38
CA GLN A 291 -3.10 19.90 -20.06
C GLN A 291 -1.94 20.77 -19.52
N GLN A 292 -2.21 21.99 -19.07
CA GLN A 292 -1.20 22.83 -18.43
C GLN A 292 -0.75 22.22 -17.10
N ARG A 293 0.57 22.18 -16.87
CA ARG A 293 1.17 21.69 -15.62
C ARG A 293 1.67 22.88 -14.79
N THR A 294 1.24 22.93 -13.53
CA THR A 294 1.67 23.96 -12.57
C THR A 294 2.26 23.28 -11.35
N LEU A 295 3.54 23.51 -11.07
CA LEU A 295 4.17 22.98 -9.85
C LEU A 295 3.51 23.65 -8.62
N LYS A 296 3.01 22.84 -7.69
CA LYS A 296 2.36 23.36 -6.46
C LYS A 296 3.40 23.81 -5.45
N ASP A 297 2.99 24.58 -4.44
CA ASP A 297 3.87 25.00 -3.35
C ASP A 297 4.53 23.79 -2.64
N SER A 298 3.81 22.68 -2.50
CA SER A 298 4.34 21.40 -2.01
C SER A 298 5.43 20.82 -2.92
N GLY A 299 5.26 20.88 -4.24
CA GLY A 299 6.25 20.43 -5.22
C GLY A 299 7.51 21.30 -5.22
N HIS A 300 7.34 22.62 -5.11
CA HIS A 300 8.46 23.56 -4.91
C HIS A 300 9.24 23.24 -3.63
N TRP A 301 8.53 23.00 -2.52
CA TRP A 301 9.16 22.60 -1.26
C TRP A 301 9.87 21.25 -1.38
N TYR A 302 9.25 20.24 -1.99
CA TYR A 302 9.84 18.90 -2.13
C TYR A 302 11.13 18.94 -2.95
N ARG A 303 11.16 19.73 -4.04
CA ARG A 303 12.40 20.01 -4.79
C ARG A 303 13.47 20.64 -3.91
N GLN A 304 13.13 21.69 -3.16
CA GLN A 304 14.08 22.38 -2.28
C GLN A 304 14.63 21.44 -1.20
N PHE A 305 13.77 20.60 -0.62
CA PHE A 305 14.14 19.60 0.37
C PHE A 305 15.20 18.64 -0.20
N LEU A 306 14.96 18.08 -1.39
CA LEU A 306 15.88 17.12 -2.02
C LEU A 306 17.21 17.73 -2.45
N THR A 307 17.23 19.01 -2.86
CA THR A 307 18.46 19.68 -3.30
C THR A 307 19.18 20.45 -2.19
N ALA A 308 18.74 20.32 -0.94
CA ALA A 308 19.34 21.08 0.15
C ALA A 308 20.78 20.59 0.44
N PRO A 309 21.76 21.49 0.66
CA PRO A 309 23.19 21.12 0.77
C PRO A 309 23.53 20.12 1.87
N HIS A 310 22.66 19.94 2.87
CA HIS A 310 22.87 19.01 3.98
C HIS A 310 22.57 17.55 3.63
N LEU A 311 21.87 17.27 2.53
CA LEU A 311 21.68 15.90 2.00
C LEU A 311 22.82 15.48 1.06
N ALA A 312 23.52 16.42 0.43
CA ALA A 312 24.60 16.15 -0.53
C ALA A 312 25.90 15.60 0.09
N ARG A 313 25.99 15.48 1.43
CA ARG A 313 27.20 15.07 2.16
C ARG A 313 27.21 13.62 2.66
N ARG A 314 26.31 12.77 2.18
CA ARG A 314 26.20 11.35 2.58
C ARG A 314 26.36 10.33 1.44
N ASN A 315 26.86 10.75 0.29
CA ASN A 315 27.31 9.83 -0.76
C ASN A 315 28.82 9.61 -0.64
#